data_AF-A0AAI9YH32-F1
#
_entry.id   AF-A0AAI9YH32-F1
#
_cell.length_a   1.000
_cell.length_b   1.000
_cell.length_c   1.000
_cell.angle_alpha   90.00
_cell.angle_beta   90.00
_cell.angle_gamma   90.00
#
_symmetry.space_group_name_H-M   'P 1'
#
loop_
_entity.id
_entity.type
_entity.pdbx_description
1 polymer ?
#
loop_
_entity_poly.entity_id
_entity_poly.type
_entity_poly.pdbx_seq_one_letter_code
_entity_poly.pdbx_strand_id
1 'polypeptide(L)' 'TKFPLFFILKKSRKLRPIINYKKLNEIIKKTYYPLLLITKLRNLFYGAN' A
#
# COMPACT_ATOMS: atom_id res chain seq x y z
N THR A 1 -24.07 2.14 -11.24
CA THR A 1 -22.76 2.73 -11.61
C THR A 1 -21.97 3.03 -10.34
N LYS A 2 -21.11 2.11 -9.91
CA LYS A 2 -20.37 2.24 -8.64
C LYS A 2 -19.15 3.14 -8.88
N PHE A 3 -19.24 4.41 -8.52
CA PHE A 3 -18.11 5.33 -8.58
C PHE A 3 -16.93 4.72 -7.80
N PRO A 4 -15.72 4.66 -8.37
CA PRO A 4 -14.57 4.12 -7.66
C PRO A 4 -14.04 5.07 -6.57
N LEU A 5 -14.68 6.22 -6.33
CA LEU A 5 -14.22 7.23 -5.38
C LEU A 5 -14.88 7.07 -4.01
N PHE A 6 -14.06 7.02 -2.96
CA PHE A 6 -14.47 6.99 -1.56
C PHE A 6 -13.92 8.20 -0.81
N PHE A 7 -14.68 8.76 0.14
CA PHE A 7 -14.14 9.71 1.10
C PHE A 7 -13.89 9.00 2.42
N ILE A 8 -12.62 8.94 2.87
CA ILE A 8 -12.23 8.30 4.12
C ILE A 8 -11.76 9.34 5.13
N LEU A 9 -12.29 9.28 6.35
CA LEU A 9 -11.86 10.11 7.47
C LEU A 9 -10.48 9.67 7.96
N LYS A 10 -9.53 10.60 7.99
CA LYS A 10 -8.18 10.36 8.54
C LYS A 10 -8.14 10.70 10.03
N LYS A 11 -7.11 10.20 10.74
CA LYS A 11 -6.85 10.52 12.17
C LYS A 11 -6.83 12.03 12.44
N SER A 12 -6.41 12.83 11.46
CA SER A 12 -6.42 14.29 11.51
C SER A 12 -7.81 14.93 11.36
N ARG A 13 -8.91 14.15 11.42
CA ARG A 13 -10.31 14.56 11.20
C ARG A 13 -10.62 15.15 9.81
N LYS A 14 -9.68 15.09 8.87
CA LYS A 14 -9.89 15.52 7.48
C LYS A 14 -10.38 14.35 6.63
N LEU A 15 -11.39 14.58 5.79
CA LEU A 15 -11.79 13.64 4.75
C LEU A 15 -10.81 13.71 3.59
N ARG A 16 -10.46 12.55 3.02
CA ARG A 16 -9.64 12.48 1.81
C ARG A 16 -10.30 11.59 0.76
N PRO A 17 -10.35 12.03 -0.50
CA PRO A 17 -10.78 11.18 -1.61
C PRO A 17 -9.78 10.05 -1.85
N ILE A 18 -10.27 8.84 -2.08
CA ILE A 18 -9.50 7.63 -2.36
C ILE A 18 -10.18 6.88 -3.49
N ILE A 19 -9.40 6.50 -4.50
CA ILE A 19 -9.91 5.75 -5.65
C ILE A 19 -9.70 4.24 -5.40
N ASN A 20 -10.73 3.45 -5.72
CA ASN A 20 -10.75 2.01 -5.63
C ASN A 20 -10.10 1.36 -6.85
N TYR A 21 -8.80 1.12 -6.74
CA TYR A 21 -8.02 0.50 -7.81
C TYR A 21 -8.08 -1.03 -7.86
N LYS A 22 -8.99 -1.71 -7.14
CA LYS A 22 -9.02 -3.19 -7.09
C LYS A 22 -9.08 -3.82 -8.49
N LYS A 23 -10.06 -3.43 -9.31
CA LYS A 23 -10.20 -3.92 -10.68
C LYS A 23 -9.00 -3.57 -11.56
N LEU A 24 -8.46 -2.36 -11.41
CA LEU A 24 -7.28 -1.93 -12.18
C LEU A 24 -6.04 -2.75 -11.82
N ASN A 25 -5.87 -3.07 -10.53
CA ASN A 25 -4.77 -3.88 -10.02
C ASN A 25 -4.78 -5.33 -10.52
N GLU A 26 -5.95 -5.86 -10.91
CA GLU A 26 -6.09 -7.19 -11.53
C GLU A 26 -5.67 -7.18 -13.01
N ILE A 27 -5.84 -6.04 -13.69
CA ILE A 27 -5.57 -5.89 -15.13
C ILE A 27 -4.08 -5.56 -15.38
N ILE A 28 -3.46 -4.76 -14.51
CA ILE A 28 -2.07 -4.30 -14.70
C ILE A 28 -1.07 -5.41 -14.38
N LYS A 29 -0.10 -5.63 -15.29
CA LYS A 29 1.07 -6.49 -15.05
C LYS A 29 1.91 -5.93 -13.90
N LYS A 30 1.99 -6.66 -12.78
CA LYS A 30 2.85 -6.32 -11.64
C LYS A 30 4.31 -6.59 -11.99
N THR A 31 5.18 -5.61 -11.82
CA THR A 31 6.63 -5.83 -11.77
C THR A 31 7.02 -6.22 -10.36
N TYR A 32 7.74 -7.32 -10.21
CA TYR A 32 8.21 -7.78 -8.91
C TYR A 32 9.40 -6.91 -8.49
N TYR A 33 9.27 -6.23 -7.34
CA TYR A 33 10.38 -5.58 -6.66
C TYR A 33 10.63 -6.33 -5.35
N PRO A 34 11.83 -6.91 -5.14
CA PRO A 34 12.14 -7.64 -3.92
C PRO A 34 12.28 -6.65 -2.75
N LEU A 35 11.16 -6.37 -2.08
CA LEU A 35 11.17 -5.57 -0.86
C LEU A 35 11.35 -6.51 0.33
N LEU A 36 12.45 -6.32 1.05
CA LEU A 36 12.72 -7.08 2.26
C LEU A 36 11.74 -6.71 3.37
N LEU A 37 11.34 -7.69 4.17
CA LEU A 37 10.61 -7.46 5.40
C LEU A 37 11.47 -6.63 6.36
N ILE A 38 10.84 -5.77 7.15
CA ILE A 38 11.56 -4.87 8.09
C ILE A 38 12.47 -5.63 9.06
N THR A 39 12.09 -6.84 9.48
CA THR A 39 12.93 -7.71 10.32
C THR A 39 14.18 -8.20 9.58
N LYS A 40 14.06 -8.57 8.30
CA LYS A 40 15.20 -8.93 7.45
C LYS A 40 16.14 -7.74 7.24
N LEU A 41 15.57 -6.55 7.00
CA LEU A 41 16.35 -5.31 6.91
C LEU A 41 17.08 -5.03 8.22
N ARG A 42 16.40 -5.12 9.37
CA ARG A 42 17.00 -4.90 10.69
C ARG A 42 18.16 -5.87 10.96
N ASN A 43 18.00 -7.15 10.65
CA ASN A 43 19.06 -8.15 10.81
C ASN A 43 20.26 -7.86 9.89
N LEU A 44 20.03 -7.32 8.69
CA LEU A 44 21.09 -6.89 7.78
C LEU A 44 21.90 -5.72 8.35
N PHE A 45 21.22 -4.73 8.96
CA PHE A 45 21.86 -3.52 9.47
C PHE A 45 22.52 -3.67 10.84
N TYR A 46 21.93 -4.47 11.74
CA TYR A 46 22.37 -4.57 13.14
C TYR A 46 23.00 -5.93 13.49
N GLY A 47 23.11 -6.84 12.52
CA GLY A 47 23.50 -8.23 12.77
C GLY A 47 22.34 -9.06 13.33
N ALA A 48 22.41 -10.38 13.13
CA ALA A 48 21.53 -11.32 13.82
C ALA A 48 22.00 -11.40 15.28
N ASN A 49 21.45 -10.54 16.14
CA ASN A 49 21.55 -10.72 17.59
C ASN A 49 20.81 -11.98 18.03
#